data_AF-A0A2K3NUX0-F1
#
_entry.id   AF-A0A2K3NUX0-F1
#
_cell.length_a   1.000
_cell.length_b   1.000
_cell.length_c   1.000
_cell.angle_alpha   90.00
_cell.angle_beta   90.00
_cell.angle_gamma   90.00
#
_symmetry.space_group_name_H-M   'P 1'
#
loop_
_entity.id
_entity.type
_entity.pdbx_description
1 polymer ?
#
loop_
_entity_poly.entity_id
_entity_poly.type
_entity_poly.pdbx_seq_one_letter_code
_entity_poly.pdbx_strand_id
1 'polypeptide(L)'
;VALRKRVMITPEEIIERSLDPLAATVSRDGLAKTLYSRLFDWLVQKINLSIGQDPDSKCLIGVLDIYGFESFQNNSFEQFCINFTNEKLQQHFNQHVFKMEQEEYTKEEIDWSYLEFVDNQDVLDLIEKVSTNF
;
A
#
# COMPACT_ATOMS: atom_id res chain seq x y z
N VAL A 1 6.85 7.56 32.49
CA VAL A 1 7.63 8.78 32.19
C VAL A 1 7.61 9.12 30.70
N ALA A 2 7.89 8.17 29.79
CA ALA A 2 7.92 8.42 28.34
C ALA A 2 6.62 8.96 27.71
N LEU A 3 5.44 8.54 28.18
CA LEU A 3 4.14 9.01 27.64
C LEU A 3 3.71 10.41 28.13
N ARG A 4 4.44 11.00 29.08
CA ARG A 4 4.07 12.28 29.71
C ARG A 4 5.10 13.38 29.46
N LYS A 5 6.24 13.05 28.87
CA LYS A 5 7.34 13.96 28.68
C LYS A 5 7.90 13.81 27.29
N ARG A 6 8.19 14.94 26.64
CA ARG A 6 8.84 15.00 25.35
C ARG A 6 10.22 15.60 25.53
N VAL A 7 11.20 14.92 24.95
CA VAL A 7 12.58 15.41 24.86
C VAL A 7 12.78 15.95 23.44
N MET A 8 13.21 17.21 23.34
CA MET A 8 13.57 17.85 22.08
C MET A 8 15.06 18.12 22.09
N ILE A 9 15.77 17.57 21.10
CA ILE A 9 17.20 17.76 20.95
C ILE A 9 17.39 18.91 19.96
N THR A 10 18.03 19.98 20.42
CA THR A 10 18.51 21.09 19.59
C THR A 10 20.04 21.00 19.48
N PRO A 11 20.68 21.74 18.56
CA PRO A 11 22.15 21.75 18.47
C PRO A 11 22.85 22.24 19.75
N GLU A 12 22.16 23.04 20.57
CA GLU A 12 22.71 23.74 21.73
C GLU A 12 22.37 23.02 23.05
N GLU A 13 21.17 22.43 23.16
CA GLU A 13 20.70 21.78 24.39
C GLU A 13 19.61 20.72 24.20
N ILE A 14 19.39 19.93 25.26
CA ILE A 14 18.30 18.97 25.39
C ILE A 14 17.19 19.59 26.23
N ILE A 15 16.03 19.86 25.62
CA ILE A 15 14.88 20.47 26.27
C ILE A 15 13.86 19.37 26.63
N GLU A 16 13.58 19.18 27.92
CA GLU A 16 12.54 18.27 28.41
C GLU A 16 11.28 19.06 28.79
N ARG A 17 10.13 18.71 28.20
CA ARG A 17 8.83 19.34 28.50
C ARG A 17 7.77 18.30 28.84
N SER A 18 6.87 18.65 29.76
CA SER A 18 5.68 17.84 30.02
C SER A 18 4.70 17.98 28.85
N LEU A 19 4.06 16.87 28.47
CA LEU A 19 3.01 16.86 27.46
C LEU A 19 1.69 17.33 28.06
N ASP A 20 0.90 18.07 27.28
CA ASP A 20 -0.51 18.29 27.60
C ASP A 20 -1.32 16.99 27.48
N PRO A 21 -2.55 16.92 28.05
CA PRO A 21 -3.35 15.71 28.04
C PRO A 21 -3.67 15.16 26.63
N LEU A 22 -3.84 16.03 25.63
CA LEU A 22 -4.15 15.61 24.26
C LEU A 22 -2.93 14.98 23.61
N ALA A 23 -1.76 15.62 23.71
CA ALA A 23 -0.52 15.08 23.17
C ALA A 23 -0.11 13.76 23.85
N ALA A 24 -0.33 13.63 25.16
CA ALA A 24 -0.12 12.38 25.88
C ALA A 24 -1.06 11.26 25.40
N THR A 25 -2.31 11.60 25.07
CA THR A 25 -3.30 10.67 24.51
C THR A 25 -2.89 10.20 23.12
N VAL A 26 -2.49 11.11 22.23
CA VAL A 26 -1.98 10.77 20.89
C VAL A 26 -0.76 9.88 20.98
N SER A 27 0.18 10.15 21.89
CA SER A 27 1.37 9.33 22.10
C SER A 27 1.02 7.92 22.60
N ARG A 28 0.07 7.80 23.53
CA ARG A 28 -0.42 6.50 24.03
C ARG A 28 -1.06 5.69 22.90
N ASP A 29 -1.94 6.32 22.12
CA ASP A 29 -2.66 5.64 21.04
C ASP A 29 -1.71 5.28 19.89
N GLY A 30 -0.73 6.13 19.60
CA GLY A 30 0.35 5.83 18.67
C GLY A 30 1.16 4.60 19.11
N LEU A 31 1.55 4.53 20.38
CA LEU A 31 2.24 3.36 20.94
C LEU A 31 1.39 2.10 20.81
N ALA A 32 0.09 2.17 21.13
CA ALA A 32 -0.82 1.03 21.00
C ALA A 32 -0.90 0.54 19.54
N LYS A 33 -1.05 1.45 18.57
CA LYS A 33 -1.05 1.13 17.14
C LYS A 33 0.28 0.49 16.71
N THR A 34 1.42 1.01 17.15
CA THR A 34 2.73 0.43 16.85
C THR A 34 2.91 -0.97 17.44
N LEU A 35 2.47 -1.19 18.68
CA LEU A 35 2.54 -2.51 19.31
C LEU A 35 1.68 -3.52 18.56
N TYR A 36 0.46 -3.14 18.20
CA TYR A 36 -0.44 -4.00 17.43
C TYR A 36 0.15 -4.34 16.05
N SER A 37 0.65 -3.34 15.32
CA SER A 37 1.30 -3.54 14.02
C SER A 37 2.49 -4.51 14.13
N ARG A 38 3.38 -4.33 15.12
CA ARG A 38 4.52 -5.25 15.33
C ARG A 38 4.09 -6.67 15.72
N LEU A 39 3.03 -6.81 16.50
CA LEU A 39 2.48 -8.11 16.85
C LEU A 39 1.92 -8.82 15.61
N PHE A 40 1.20 -8.09 14.76
CA PHE A 40 0.68 -8.62 13.51
C PHE A 40 1.81 -9.07 12.58
N ASP A 41 2.82 -8.24 12.36
CA ASP A 41 3.99 -8.59 11.54
C ASP A 41 4.72 -9.83 12.08
N TRP A 42 4.91 -9.89 13.41
CA TRP A 42 5.52 -11.04 14.06
C TRP A 42 4.70 -12.32 13.86
N LEU A 43 3.37 -12.23 13.95
CA LEU A 43 2.49 -13.38 13.74
C LEU A 43 2.57 -13.88 12.29
N VAL A 44 2.52 -12.98 11.31
CA VAL A 44 2.70 -13.32 9.89
C VAL A 44 4.04 -13.99 9.66
N GLN A 45 5.12 -13.46 10.26
CA GLN A 45 6.45 -14.08 10.18
C GLN A 45 6.46 -15.50 10.77
N LYS A 46 5.80 -15.72 11.92
CA LYS A 46 5.71 -17.04 12.55
C LYS A 46 4.93 -18.04 11.70
N ILE A 47 3.84 -17.60 11.08
CA ILE A 47 3.06 -18.43 10.16
C ILE A 47 3.91 -18.79 8.93
N ASN A 48 4.57 -17.83 8.30
CA ASN A 48 5.42 -18.06 7.12
C ASN A 48 6.57 -19.05 7.42
N LEU A 49 7.22 -18.92 8.59
CA LEU A 49 8.24 -19.87 9.03
C LEU A 49 7.68 -21.27 9.29
N SER A 50 6.42 -21.38 9.74
CA SER A 50 5.78 -22.66 10.03
C SER A 50 5.25 -23.38 8.79
N ILE A 51 4.73 -22.65 7.80
CA ILE A 51 4.29 -23.23 6.52
C ILE A 51 5.53 -23.68 5.72
N GLY A 52 6.59 -22.89 5.76
CA GLY A 52 7.80 -23.11 4.99
C GLY A 52 7.60 -22.82 3.50
N GLN A 53 8.70 -22.58 2.79
CA GLN A 53 8.70 -22.43 1.34
C GLN A 53 9.87 -23.24 0.80
N ASP A 54 9.63 -23.98 -0.28
CA ASP A 54 10.69 -24.64 -1.03
C ASP A 54 11.49 -23.58 -1.80
N PRO A 55 12.76 -23.32 -1.45
CA PRO A 55 13.58 -22.31 -2.12
C PRO A 55 13.92 -22.69 -3.57
N ASP A 56 13.81 -23.98 -3.93
CA ASP A 56 14.11 -24.48 -5.28
C ASP A 56 12.86 -24.54 -6.17
N SER A 57 11.69 -24.16 -5.66
CA SER A 57 10.45 -24.16 -6.44
C SER A 57 10.53 -23.19 -7.61
N LYS A 58 10.32 -23.72 -8.81
CA LYS A 58 10.27 -22.93 -10.06
C LYS A 58 8.90 -22.32 -10.34
N CYS A 59 7.86 -22.75 -9.62
CA CYS A 59 6.48 -22.36 -9.86
C CYS A 59 5.85 -21.81 -8.57
N LEU A 60 5.07 -20.74 -8.71
CA LEU A 60 4.32 -20.12 -7.62
C LEU A 60 2.91 -19.81 -8.11
N ILE A 61 1.90 -20.14 -7.30
CA ILE A 61 0.53 -19.69 -7.49
C ILE A 61 0.23 -18.69 -6.37
N GLY A 62 0.04 -17.42 -6.76
CA GLY A 62 -0.37 -16.37 -5.84
C GLY A 62 -1.89 -16.29 -5.76
N VAL A 63 -2.43 -16.17 -4.56
CA VAL A 63 -3.84 -15.83 -4.31
C VAL A 63 -3.86 -14.46 -3.69
N LEU A 64 -4.59 -13.53 -4.31
CA LEU A 64 -4.74 -12.16 -3.83
C LEU A 64 -6.15 -12.00 -3.25
N ASP A 65 -6.22 -11.67 -1.96
CA ASP A 65 -7.46 -11.31 -1.26
C ASP A 65 -7.25 -9.94 -0.61
N ILE A 66 -7.93 -8.93 -1.14
CA ILE A 66 -7.79 -7.54 -0.72
C ILE A 66 -9.16 -6.85 -0.70
N TYR A 67 -9.23 -5.69 -0.04
CA TYR A 67 -10.41 -4.83 -0.07
C TYR A 67 -10.69 -4.31 -1.49
N GLY A 68 -11.95 -4.40 -1.92
CA GLY A 68 -12.42 -3.76 -3.15
C GLY A 68 -12.56 -2.25 -3.01
N PHE A 69 -12.97 -1.57 -4.09
CA PHE A 69 -13.18 -0.13 -4.10
C PHE A 69 -14.26 0.31 -3.08
N GLU A 70 -13.96 1.34 -2.30
CA GLU A 70 -14.84 1.86 -1.24
C GLU A 70 -15.22 3.33 -1.48
N SER A 71 -16.48 3.67 -1.24
CA SER A 71 -16.94 5.06 -1.25
C SER A 71 -18.06 5.26 -0.24
N PHE A 72 -17.78 6.05 0.79
CA PHE A 72 -18.72 6.39 1.85
C PHE A 72 -19.03 7.89 1.86
N GLN A 73 -19.97 8.31 2.71
CA GLN A 73 -20.27 9.73 2.90
C GLN A 73 -19.07 10.52 3.42
N ASN A 74 -18.26 9.91 4.31
CA ASN A 74 -17.01 10.47 4.81
C ASN A 74 -15.88 9.47 4.54
N ASN A 75 -14.93 9.83 3.69
CA ASN A 75 -13.75 9.01 3.38
C ASN A 75 -12.53 9.62 4.04
N SER A 76 -11.65 8.77 4.58
CA SER A 76 -10.38 9.21 5.17
C SER A 76 -9.19 8.67 4.37
N PHE A 77 -8.00 8.78 4.95
CA PHE A 77 -6.76 8.31 4.33
C PHE A 77 -6.80 6.80 4.03
N GLU A 78 -7.50 6.03 4.85
CA GLU A 78 -7.67 4.59 4.69
C GLU A 78 -8.36 4.25 3.36
N GLN A 79 -9.51 4.86 3.05
CA GLN A 79 -10.21 4.65 1.77
C GLN A 79 -9.37 5.10 0.59
N PHE A 80 -8.61 6.19 0.74
CA PHE A 80 -7.70 6.63 -0.30
C PHE A 80 -6.64 5.56 -0.62
N CYS A 81 -5.99 4.98 0.40
CA CYS A 81 -5.04 3.89 0.19
C CYS A 81 -5.68 2.64 -0.44
N ILE A 82 -6.91 2.28 -0.02
CA ILE A 82 -7.65 1.14 -0.57
C ILE A 82 -7.95 1.37 -2.06
N ASN A 83 -8.55 2.53 -2.40
CA ASN A 83 -8.94 2.84 -3.77
C ASN A 83 -7.73 3.01 -4.68
N PHE A 84 -6.66 3.61 -4.18
CA PHE A 84 -5.41 3.71 -4.92
C PHE A 84 -4.79 2.34 -5.22
N THR A 85 -4.84 1.41 -4.26
CA THR A 85 -4.42 0.01 -4.50
C THR A 85 -5.28 -0.65 -5.58
N ASN A 86 -6.59 -0.42 -5.56
CA ASN A 86 -7.50 -0.93 -6.59
C ASN A 86 -7.19 -0.32 -7.97
N GLU A 87 -6.87 0.96 -8.04
CA GLU A 87 -6.49 1.64 -9.29
C GLU A 87 -5.22 1.02 -9.91
N LYS A 88 -4.24 0.68 -9.07
CA LYS A 88 -3.03 -0.04 -9.50
C LYS A 88 -3.32 -1.44 -10.01
N LEU A 89 -4.24 -2.15 -9.37
CA LEU A 89 -4.66 -3.47 -9.86
C LEU A 89 -5.44 -3.38 -11.17
N GLN A 90 -6.28 -2.35 -11.32
CA GLN A 90 -6.97 -2.09 -12.58
C GLN A 90 -5.99 -1.77 -13.71
N GLN A 91 -4.95 -0.98 -13.42
CA GLN A 91 -3.88 -0.71 -14.38
C GLN A 91 -3.15 -1.99 -14.80
N HIS A 92 -2.76 -2.83 -13.82
CA HIS A 92 -2.14 -4.12 -14.09
C HIS A 92 -3.06 -5.03 -14.92
N PHE A 93 -4.35 -5.09 -14.60
CA PHE A 93 -5.34 -5.86 -15.35
C PHE A 93 -5.47 -5.36 -16.80
N ASN A 94 -5.64 -4.05 -16.99
CA ASN A 94 -5.74 -3.43 -18.32
C ASN A 94 -4.48 -3.75 -19.14
N GLN A 95 -3.29 -3.55 -18.58
CA GLN A 95 -2.04 -3.84 -19.28
C GLN A 95 -1.91 -5.34 -19.62
N HIS A 96 -2.23 -6.23 -18.68
CA HIS A 96 -2.00 -7.65 -18.85
C HIS A 96 -2.99 -8.29 -19.83
N VAL A 97 -4.29 -8.03 -19.66
CA VAL A 97 -5.33 -8.58 -20.53
C VAL A 97 -5.16 -8.04 -21.94
N PHE A 98 -5.12 -6.72 -22.12
CA PHE A 98 -5.11 -6.17 -23.48
C PHE A 98 -3.78 -6.36 -24.19
N LYS A 99 -2.64 -6.23 -23.51
CA LYS A 99 -1.35 -6.38 -24.19
C LYS A 99 -1.06 -7.83 -24.54
N MET A 100 -1.28 -8.78 -23.61
CA MET A 100 -0.99 -10.18 -23.89
C MET A 100 -1.99 -10.79 -24.87
N GLU A 101 -3.27 -10.45 -24.81
CA GLU A 101 -4.24 -10.94 -25.79
C GLU A 101 -3.88 -10.46 -27.20
N GLN A 102 -3.49 -9.18 -27.37
CA GLN A 102 -3.05 -8.65 -28.66
C GLN A 102 -1.76 -9.31 -29.17
N GLU A 103 -0.79 -9.57 -28.27
CA GLU A 103 0.44 -10.29 -28.61
C GLU A 103 0.13 -11.73 -29.08
N GLU A 104 -0.79 -12.44 -28.42
CA GLU A 104 -1.17 -13.80 -28.81
C GLU A 104 -1.96 -13.81 -30.12
N TYR A 105 -2.92 -12.90 -30.33
CA TYR A 105 -3.65 -12.81 -31.60
C TYR A 105 -2.72 -12.51 -32.78
N THR A 106 -1.74 -11.64 -32.58
CA THR A 106 -0.72 -11.33 -33.60
C THR A 106 0.16 -12.55 -33.91
N LYS A 107 0.54 -13.30 -32.87
CA LYS A 107 1.36 -14.51 -33.00
C LYS A 107 0.63 -15.67 -33.68
N GLU A 108 -0.68 -15.77 -33.47
CA GLU A 108 -1.55 -16.77 -34.10
C GLU A 108 -2.09 -16.36 -35.48
N GLU A 109 -1.71 -15.19 -35.99
CA GLU A 109 -2.18 -14.63 -37.27
C GLU A 109 -3.71 -14.54 -37.37
N ILE A 110 -4.37 -14.32 -36.23
CA ILE A 110 -5.83 -14.12 -36.17
C ILE A 110 -6.14 -12.70 -36.63
N ASP A 111 -7.18 -12.52 -37.44
CA ASP A 111 -7.66 -11.18 -37.82
C ASP A 111 -8.35 -10.53 -36.61
N TRP A 112 -7.72 -9.51 -36.04
CA TRP A 112 -8.21 -8.77 -34.87
C TRP A 112 -8.15 -7.27 -35.11
N SER A 113 -9.05 -6.54 -34.44
CA SER A 113 -9.07 -5.08 -34.45
C SER A 113 -8.72 -4.55 -33.07
N TYR A 114 -7.97 -3.44 -33.02
CA TYR A 114 -7.58 -2.83 -31.76
C TYR A 114 -8.80 -2.43 -30.94
N LEU A 115 -8.91 -2.99 -29.74
CA LEU A 115 -9.95 -2.63 -28.80
C LEU A 115 -9.45 -1.45 -27.95
N GLU A 116 -10.07 -0.29 -28.16
CA GLU A 116 -9.81 0.89 -27.35
C GLU A 116 -10.37 0.68 -25.94
N PHE A 117 -9.52 0.84 -24.92
CA PHE A 117 -9.92 0.71 -23.52
C PHE A 117 -9.63 2.00 -22.76
N VAL A 118 -10.32 2.17 -21.64
CA VAL A 118 -10.11 3.32 -20.76
C VAL A 118 -8.88 3.05 -19.90
N ASP A 119 -7.78 3.72 -20.22
CA ASP A 119 -6.58 3.76 -19.40
C ASP A 119 -6.80 4.69 -18.20
N ASN A 120 -6.32 4.27 -17.03
CA ASN A 120 -6.39 4.99 -15.77
C ASN A 120 -5.05 5.60 -15.34
N GLN A 121 -4.06 5.60 -16.24
CA GLN A 121 -2.73 6.17 -16.01
C GLN A 121 -2.77 7.63 -15.55
N ASP A 122 -3.73 8.42 -16.01
CA ASP A 122 -3.89 9.83 -15.64
C ASP A 122 -4.20 10.00 -14.15
N VAL A 123 -5.08 9.18 -13.58
CA VAL A 123 -5.42 9.17 -12.15
C VAL A 123 -4.21 8.70 -11.32
N LEU A 124 -3.49 7.69 -11.80
CA LEU A 124 -2.29 7.20 -11.12
C LEU A 124 -1.17 8.23 -11.11
N ASP A 125 -0.97 8.93 -12.23
CA ASP A 125 -0.01 10.03 -12.35
C ASP A 125 -0.38 11.16 -11.40
N LEU A 126 -1.66 11.51 -11.26
CA LEU A 126 -2.09 12.53 -10.31
C LEU A 126 -1.70 12.20 -8.87
N ILE A 127 -1.73 10.91 -8.50
CA ILE A 127 -1.46 10.46 -7.13
C ILE A 127 0.05 10.25 -6.87
N GLU A 128 0.77 9.65 -7.81
CA GLU A 128 2.16 9.22 -7.61
C GLU A 128 3.22 10.15 -8.18
N LYS A 129 2.88 10.99 -9.16
CA LYS A 129 3.88 11.75 -9.89
C LYS A 129 4.51 12.79 -8.96
N VAL A 130 5.78 12.55 -8.63
CA VAL A 130 6.61 13.53 -7.93
C VAL A 130 6.72 14.74 -8.84
N SER A 131 6.26 15.90 -8.36
CA SER A 131 6.43 17.17 -9.06
C SER A 131 7.91 17.50 -9.14
N THR A 132 8.57 17.14 -10.23
CA THR A 132 9.90 17.64 -10.57
C THR A 132 9.78 19.09 -11.07
N ASN A 133 9.51 20.00 -10.14
CA ASN A 133 9.76 21.42 -10.34
C ASN A 133 11.20 21.70 -9.87
N PHE A 134 12.14 21.70 -10.81
CA PHE A 134 13.41 22.42 -10.68
C PHE A 134 13.40 23.60 -11.66
#